data_AF-A0A2U1FB08-F1
#
_entry.id   AF-A0A2U1FB08-F1
#
_cell.length_a   1.000
_cell.length_b   1.000
_cell.length_c   1.000
_cell.angle_alpha   90.00
_cell.angle_beta   90.00
_cell.angle_gamma   90.00
#
_symmetry.space_group_name_H-M   'P 1'
#
loop_
_entity.id
_entity.type
_entity.pdbx_description
1 polymer ?
#
loop_
_entity_poly.entity_id
_entity_poly.type
_entity_poly.pdbx_seq_one_letter_code
_entity_poly.pdbx_strand_id
1 'polypeptide(L)'
;MLSPTTWTEIAPDDCEDLLRSCAHGRFLYTDRALPAIQPTRFQLEGSRLLFLAPPRLKIAQGHVFSFHVEADDAVWTVTAHGPVALQRPGPPQPRGRAGCRDTESFAVDPNEPLVLEIKLIVGHRIQRQAGSA
;
A
#
# COMPACT_ATOMS: atom_id res chain seq x y z
N MET A 1 7.87 -25.90 19.48
CA MET A 1 7.98 -24.85 20.52
C MET A 1 8.28 -23.55 19.79
N LEU A 2 7.49 -22.49 20.00
CA LEU A 2 7.75 -21.19 19.35
C LEU A 2 8.94 -20.52 20.05
N SER A 3 9.92 -20.02 19.29
CA SER A 3 11.03 -19.24 19.86
C SER A 3 10.51 -17.90 20.39
N PRO A 4 11.02 -17.38 21.52
CA PRO A 4 10.66 -16.05 21.99
C PRO A 4 10.98 -14.99 20.93
N THR A 5 9.99 -14.18 20.60
CA THR A 5 10.12 -13.05 19.69
C THR A 5 9.64 -11.78 20.36
N THR A 6 10.26 -10.66 20.01
CA THR A 6 9.87 -9.32 20.47
C THR A 6 9.33 -8.52 19.29
N TRP A 7 8.25 -7.79 19.51
CA TRP A 7 7.68 -6.85 18.54
C TRP A 7 8.13 -5.44 18.89
N THR A 8 8.57 -4.70 17.87
CA THR A 8 8.98 -3.30 17.99
C THR A 8 8.23 -2.47 16.95
N GLU A 9 7.81 -1.27 17.32
CA GLU A 9 7.23 -0.32 16.39
C GLU A 9 8.33 0.29 15.52
N ILE A 10 8.03 0.56 14.26
CA ILE A 10 8.90 1.23 13.31
C ILE A 10 8.46 2.69 13.22
N ALA A 11 9.42 3.62 13.20
CA ALA A 11 9.11 5.03 13.10
C ALA A 11 8.35 5.34 11.79
N PRO A 12 7.45 6.35 11.75
CA PRO A 12 6.67 6.65 10.56
C PRO A 12 7.51 6.90 9.29
N ASP A 13 8.59 7.68 9.39
CA ASP A 13 9.47 7.98 8.25
C ASP A 13 10.13 6.70 7.70
N ASP A 14 10.60 5.82 8.59
CA ASP A 14 11.14 4.51 8.22
C ASP A 14 10.07 3.61 7.57
N CYS A 15 8.80 3.73 7.99
CA CYS A 15 7.70 2.99 7.36
C CYS A 15 7.47 3.45 5.92
N GLU A 16 7.55 4.76 5.65
CA GLU A 16 7.41 5.28 4.29
C GLU A 16 8.56 4.79 3.39
N ASP A 17 9.78 4.75 3.90
CA ASP A 17 10.94 4.27 3.14
C ASP A 17 10.83 2.77 2.83
N LEU A 18 10.35 1.97 3.80
CA LEU A 18 10.04 0.56 3.56
C LEU A 18 8.92 0.39 2.53
N LEU A 19 7.87 1.21 2.60
CA LEU A 19 6.79 1.20 1.62
C LEU A 19 7.29 1.57 0.20
N ARG A 20 8.21 2.55 0.07
CA ARG A 20 8.86 2.90 -1.22
C ARG A 20 9.75 1.78 -1.77
N SER A 21 10.29 0.92 -0.90
CA SER A 21 11.16 -0.19 -1.30
C SER A 21 10.41 -1.37 -1.94
N CYS A 22 9.07 -1.42 -1.80
CA CYS A 22 8.24 -2.51 -2.31
C CYS A 22 7.50 -2.12 -3.60
N ALA A 23 7.43 -3.05 -4.56
CA ALA A 23 6.64 -2.88 -5.78
C ALA A 23 5.23 -3.48 -5.68
N HIS A 24 5.00 -4.35 -4.68
CA HIS A 24 3.76 -5.09 -4.49
C HIS A 24 3.32 -5.00 -3.04
N GLY A 25 2.01 -4.93 -2.84
CA GLY A 25 1.39 -5.01 -1.53
C GLY A 25 0.04 -5.67 -1.62
N ARG A 26 -0.72 -5.58 -0.54
CA ARG A 26 -2.06 -6.13 -0.43
C ARG A 26 -2.99 -5.03 0.04
N PHE A 27 -4.07 -4.77 -0.68
CA PHE A 27 -5.13 -3.92 -0.15
C PHE A 27 -6.16 -4.79 0.57
N LEU A 28 -6.55 -4.34 1.76
CA LEU A 28 -7.52 -4.96 2.64
C LEU A 28 -8.79 -4.11 2.60
N TYR A 29 -9.91 -4.78 2.37
CA TYR A 29 -11.19 -4.14 2.14
C TYR A 29 -12.33 -4.96 2.72
N THR A 30 -13.52 -4.39 2.68
CA THR A 30 -14.75 -5.10 3.01
C THR A 30 -15.55 -5.32 1.74
N ASP A 31 -15.91 -6.57 1.45
CA ASP A 31 -16.88 -6.94 0.40
C ASP A 31 -18.12 -7.53 1.07
N ARG A 32 -19.28 -6.88 0.90
CA ARG A 32 -20.56 -7.31 1.51
C ARG A 32 -20.44 -7.62 3.01
N ALA A 33 -19.80 -6.73 3.77
CA ALA A 33 -19.51 -6.86 5.21
C ALA A 33 -18.49 -7.95 5.60
N LEU A 34 -17.86 -8.64 4.63
CA LEU A 34 -16.80 -9.61 4.87
C LEU A 34 -15.42 -9.00 4.58
N PRO A 35 -14.39 -9.28 5.38
CA PRO A 35 -13.03 -8.86 5.07
C PRO A 35 -12.52 -9.62 3.85
N ALA A 36 -11.85 -8.89 2.96
CA ALA A 36 -11.20 -9.42 1.78
C ALA A 36 -9.82 -8.80 1.62
N ILE A 37 -8.92 -9.54 0.98
CA ILE A 37 -7.53 -9.14 0.75
C ILE A 37 -7.22 -9.42 -0.71
N GLN A 38 -6.57 -8.47 -1.38
CA GLN A 38 -6.13 -8.67 -2.75
C GLN A 38 -4.72 -8.11 -2.97
N PRO A 39 -3.82 -8.90 -3.61
CA PRO A 39 -2.51 -8.40 -4.02
C PRO A 39 -2.65 -7.38 -5.15
N THR A 40 -1.83 -6.33 -5.12
CA THR A 40 -1.76 -5.34 -6.20
C THR A 40 -0.38 -4.70 -6.27
N ARG A 41 -0.08 -4.13 -7.43
CA ARG A 41 1.03 -3.20 -7.59
C ARG A 41 0.61 -1.83 -7.07
N PHE A 42 1.57 -1.09 -6.52
CA PHE A 42 1.30 0.25 -6.04
C PHE A 42 2.48 1.19 -6.27
N GLN A 43 2.20 2.47 -6.12
CA GLN A 43 3.18 3.55 -6.08
C GLN A 43 2.86 4.49 -4.93
N LEU A 44 3.89 5.00 -4.26
CA LEU A 44 3.76 6.06 -3.25
C LEU A 44 4.14 7.41 -3.87
N GLU A 45 3.22 8.37 -3.85
CA GLU A 45 3.46 9.77 -4.22
C GLU A 45 3.14 10.69 -3.04
N GLY A 46 4.17 11.19 -2.36
CA GLY A 46 3.99 11.89 -1.08
C GLY A 46 3.28 10.97 -0.08
N SER A 47 2.14 11.42 0.45
CA SER A 47 1.28 10.66 1.37
C SER A 47 0.14 9.92 0.66
N ARG A 48 0.26 9.65 -0.64
CA ARG A 48 -0.78 9.00 -1.45
C ARG A 48 -0.29 7.68 -2.02
N LEU A 49 -1.07 6.63 -1.76
CA LEU A 49 -0.87 5.31 -2.33
C LEU A 49 -1.75 5.16 -3.57
N LEU A 50 -1.15 4.96 -4.73
CA LEU A 50 -1.84 4.72 -6.00
C LEU A 50 -1.75 3.24 -6.35
N PHE A 51 -2.87 2.62 -6.68
CA PHE A 51 -2.91 1.20 -7.04
C PHE A 51 -4.12 0.86 -7.92
N LEU A 52 -4.08 -0.30 -8.56
CA LEU A 52 -5.18 -0.81 -9.37
C LEU A 52 -6.00 -1.82 -8.57
N ALA A 53 -7.33 -1.78 -8.72
CA ALA A 53 -8.22 -2.74 -8.10
C ALA A 53 -9.40 -3.11 -9.01
N PRO A 54 -10.08 -4.26 -8.81
CA PRO A 54 -11.11 -4.71 -9.74
C PRO A 54 -12.35 -3.80 -9.70
N PRO A 55 -13.08 -3.66 -10.82
CA PRO A 55 -14.19 -2.72 -10.98
C PRO A 55 -15.43 -3.09 -10.15
N ARG A 56 -15.42 -4.29 -9.54
CA ARG A 56 -16.49 -4.76 -8.66
C ARG A 56 -16.45 -4.07 -7.29
N LEU A 57 -15.37 -3.34 -7.00
CA LEU A 57 -15.22 -2.52 -5.81
C LEU A 57 -15.95 -1.18 -6.00
N LYS A 58 -17.28 -1.20 -6.08
CA LYS A 58 -18.13 0.00 -5.91
C LYS A 58 -17.96 0.69 -4.53
N ILE A 59 -16.99 0.24 -3.73
CA ILE A 59 -16.81 0.38 -2.29
C ILE A 59 -15.83 1.52 -1.96
N ALA A 60 -15.09 2.03 -2.94
CA ALA A 60 -13.98 2.93 -2.67
C ALA A 60 -14.38 4.28 -2.06
N GLN A 61 -15.56 4.85 -2.36
CA GLN A 61 -15.91 6.18 -1.83
C GLN A 61 -16.37 6.11 -0.37
N GLY A 62 -15.50 6.58 0.54
CA GLY A 62 -15.86 6.87 1.94
C GLY A 62 -15.62 5.75 2.95
N HIS A 63 -15.10 4.60 2.52
CA HIS A 63 -14.68 3.53 3.44
C HIS A 63 -13.18 3.67 3.75
N VAL A 64 -12.79 3.35 4.99
CA VAL A 64 -11.37 3.26 5.37
C VAL A 64 -10.84 1.92 4.89
N PHE A 65 -9.78 1.97 4.08
CA PHE A 65 -9.06 0.79 3.64
C PHE A 65 -7.70 0.73 4.35
N SER A 66 -7.14 -0.47 4.37
CA SER A 66 -5.77 -0.69 4.82
C SER A 66 -4.95 -1.22 3.65
N PHE A 67 -3.75 -0.69 3.47
CA PHE A 67 -2.78 -1.21 2.53
C PHE A 67 -1.62 -1.80 3.31
N HIS A 68 -1.27 -3.04 3.01
CA HIS A 68 -0.28 -3.80 3.74
C HIS A 68 0.88 -4.18 2.82
N VAL A 69 2.09 -4.01 3.32
CA VAL A 69 3.31 -4.54 2.72
C VAL A 69 4.12 -5.30 3.75
N GLU A 70 4.77 -6.34 3.28
CA GLU A 70 5.77 -7.13 3.99
C GLU A 70 6.84 -7.53 2.97
N ALA A 71 8.06 -7.75 3.40
CA ALA A 71 9.11 -8.27 2.51
C ALA A 71 9.30 -9.77 2.74
N ASP A 72 9.59 -10.50 1.66
CA ASP A 72 9.62 -11.97 1.63
C ASP A 72 10.57 -12.59 2.67
N ASP A 73 11.69 -11.91 2.98
CA ASP A 73 12.71 -12.35 3.94
C ASP A 73 12.81 -11.48 5.20
N ALA A 74 11.97 -10.45 5.32
CA ALA A 74 12.08 -9.49 6.40
C ALA A 74 10.99 -9.66 7.43
N VAL A 75 11.38 -9.64 8.70
CA VAL A 75 10.45 -9.73 9.83
C VAL A 75 9.83 -8.36 10.13
N TRP A 76 9.39 -7.63 9.11
CA TRP A 76 8.68 -6.38 9.28
C TRP A 76 7.44 -6.30 8.41
N THR A 77 6.46 -5.54 8.88
CA THR A 77 5.26 -5.21 8.14
C THR A 77 4.99 -3.72 8.25
N VAL A 78 4.44 -3.13 7.20
CA VAL A 78 3.92 -1.75 7.23
C VAL A 78 2.47 -1.80 6.77
N THR A 79 1.60 -1.13 7.51
CA THR A 79 0.19 -0.96 7.16
C THR A 79 -0.15 0.53 7.11
N ALA A 80 -0.67 0.98 5.98
CA ALA A 80 -1.15 2.33 5.78
C ALA A 80 -2.68 2.34 5.75
N HIS A 81 -3.29 3.30 6.45
CA HIS A 81 -4.74 3.43 6.57
C HIS A 81 -5.19 4.79 6.08
N GLY A 82 -6.31 4.81 5.37
CA GLY A 82 -6.84 6.04 4.82
C GLY A 82 -8.16 5.90 4.08
N PRO A 83 -8.83 7.03 3.80
CA PRO A 83 -9.92 7.05 2.84
C PRO A 83 -9.37 6.72 1.45
N VAL A 84 -10.18 6.01 0.67
CA VAL A 84 -9.89 5.72 -0.72
C VAL A 84 -10.80 6.54 -1.63
N ALA A 85 -10.32 6.86 -2.82
CA ALA A 85 -11.10 7.45 -3.88
C ALA A 85 -10.67 6.89 -5.24
N LEU A 86 -11.55 6.99 -6.23
CA LEU A 86 -11.16 6.82 -7.62
C LEU A 86 -10.15 7.89 -7.99
N GLN A 87 -9.01 7.48 -8.54
CA GLN A 87 -8.07 8.40 -9.14
C GLN A 87 -8.69 8.94 -10.42
N ARG A 88 -9.25 10.16 -10.34
CA ARG A 88 -9.70 10.87 -11.53
C ARG A 88 -8.47 11.34 -12.30
N PRO A 89 -8.44 11.20 -13.63
CA PRO A 89 -7.42 11.87 -14.43
C PRO A 89 -7.46 13.37 -14.09
N GLY A 90 -6.31 13.94 -13.77
CA GLY A 90 -6.19 15.40 -13.69
C GLY A 90 -6.53 16.02 -15.05
N PRO A 91 -6.84 17.34 -15.10
CA PRO A 91 -6.92 18.03 -16.38
C PRO A 91 -5.64 17.76 -17.17
N PRO A 92 -5.73 17.57 -18.51
CA PRO A 92 -4.55 17.31 -19.32
C PRO A 92 -3.55 18.44 -19.10
N GLN A 93 -2.41 18.14 -18.46
CA GLN A 93 -1.36 19.13 -18.31
C GLN A 93 -0.79 19.45 -19.70
N PRO A 94 -0.55 20.72 -20.04
CA PRO A 94 0.14 21.05 -21.28
C PRO A 94 1.50 20.35 -21.26
N ARG A 95 1.79 19.58 -22.31
CA ARG A 95 3.03 18.80 -22.47
C ARG A 95 4.23 19.76 -22.47
N GLY A 96 4.80 20.03 -21.31
CA GLY A 96 6.11 20.67 -21.16
C GLY A 96 7.20 19.67 -21.50
N ARG A 97 8.14 20.06 -22.37
CA ARG A 97 9.36 19.29 -22.67
C ARG A 97 10.22 19.17 -21.40
N ALA A 98 10.06 18.09 -20.65
CA ALA A 98 11.09 17.52 -19.78
C ALA A 98 10.67 16.09 -19.44
N GLY A 99 11.51 15.11 -19.80
CA GLY A 99 11.22 13.69 -19.66
C GLY A 99 10.93 13.30 -18.22
N CYS A 100 9.69 12.92 -17.95
CA CYS A 100 9.37 11.95 -16.94
C CYS A 100 9.03 10.67 -17.68
N ARG A 101 9.67 9.56 -17.29
CA ARG A 101 9.51 8.23 -17.88
C ARG A 101 8.05 7.98 -18.22
N ASP A 102 7.83 7.47 -19.43
CA ASP A 102 6.59 6.81 -19.79
C ASP A 102 6.28 5.81 -18.68
N THR A 103 5.35 6.18 -17.79
CA THR A 103 4.69 5.23 -16.92
C THR A 103 4.00 4.30 -17.90
N GLU A 104 4.55 3.10 -18.09
CA GLU A 104 3.99 2.13 -19.01
C GLU A 104 2.50 2.07 -18.75
N SER A 105 1.74 2.52 -19.75
CA SER A 105 0.30 2.63 -19.65
C SER A 105 -0.19 1.21 -19.42
N PHE A 106 -0.55 0.89 -18.18
CA PHE A 106 -1.06 -0.40 -17.78
C PHE A 106 -2.35 -0.65 -18.57
N ALA A 107 -2.22 -1.30 -19.72
CA ALA A 107 -3.33 -1.86 -20.46
C ALA A 107 -3.83 -3.06 -19.65
N VAL A 108 -4.89 -2.87 -18.86
CA VAL A 108 -5.48 -3.93 -18.04
C VAL A 108 -7.00 -3.86 -18.20
N ASP A 109 -7.61 -4.99 -18.57
CA ASP A 109 -9.04 -5.28 -18.37
C ASP A 109 -9.49 -4.75 -16.99
N PRO A 110 -10.69 -4.16 -16.87
CA PRO A 110 -10.85 -2.79 -16.38
C PRO A 110 -10.67 -2.68 -14.87
N ASN A 111 -9.43 -2.76 -14.39
CA ASN A 111 -9.10 -2.38 -13.02
C ASN A 111 -9.21 -0.85 -12.89
N GLU A 112 -9.86 -0.40 -11.83
CA GLU A 112 -10.02 1.01 -11.52
C GLU A 112 -8.77 1.51 -10.79
N PRO A 113 -8.23 2.68 -11.20
CA PRO A 113 -7.15 3.31 -10.47
C PRO A 113 -7.72 3.96 -9.20
N LEU A 114 -7.15 3.57 -8.06
CA LEU A 114 -7.54 4.05 -6.74
C LEU A 114 -6.39 4.83 -6.10
N VAL A 115 -6.76 5.83 -5.31
CA VAL A 115 -5.84 6.56 -4.44
C VAL A 115 -6.28 6.41 -2.99
N LEU A 116 -5.36 5.97 -2.13
CA LEU A 116 -5.50 5.98 -0.67
C LEU A 116 -4.72 7.17 -0.12
N GLU A 117 -5.39 8.07 0.60
CA GLU A 117 -4.71 9.14 1.34
C GLU A 117 -4.28 8.64 2.71
N ILE A 118 -2.98 8.50 2.93
CA ILE A 118 -2.46 7.97 4.20
C ILE A 118 -2.80 8.97 5.33
N LYS A 119 -3.59 8.50 6.31
CA LYS A 119 -3.89 9.23 7.55
C LYS A 119 -3.18 8.62 8.76
N LEU A 120 -2.86 7.34 8.68
CA LEU A 120 -2.11 6.61 9.68
C LEU A 120 -1.22 5.60 8.97
N ILE A 121 0.06 5.54 9.36
CA ILE A 121 0.99 4.51 8.95
C ILE A 121 1.54 3.85 10.20
N VAL A 122 1.53 2.52 10.23
CA VAL A 122 2.00 1.73 11.35
C VAL A 122 2.92 0.66 10.82
N GLY A 123 4.13 0.60 11.35
CA GLY A 123 5.09 -0.45 11.04
C GLY A 123 5.45 -1.25 12.27
N HIS A 124 5.63 -2.55 12.09
CA HIS A 124 6.12 -3.42 13.14
C HIS A 124 7.28 -4.25 12.63
N ARG A 125 8.25 -4.51 13.50
CA ARG A 125 9.33 -5.46 13.28
C ARG A 125 9.34 -6.51 14.38
N ILE A 126 9.43 -7.76 13.98
CA ILE A 126 9.70 -8.89 14.85
C ILE A 126 11.21 -9.10 14.94
N GLN A 127 11.73 -9.31 16.14
CA GLN A 127 13.11 -9.72 16.37
C GLN A 127 13.10 -11.06 17.09
N ARG A 128 13.92 -12.01 16.63
CA ARG A 128 14.20 -13.20 17.45
C ARG A 128 15.04 -12.78 18.63
N GLN A 129 14.68 -13.20 19.83
CA GLN A 129 15.60 -13.04 20.95
C GLN A 129 16.82 -13.92 20.70
N ALA A 130 18.02 -13.33 20.76
CA ALA A 130 19.25 -14.11 20.79
C ALA A 130 19.22 -14.93 22.08
N GLY A 131 19.24 -16.26 21.96
CA GLY A 131 19.39 -17.13 23.13
C GLY A 131 20.72 -16.78 23.79
N SER A 132 20.66 -16.34 25.05
CA SER A 132 21.88 -16.20 25.86
C SER A 132 22.47 -17.61 25.98
N ALA A 133 23.64 -17.82 25.38
CA ALA A 133 24.42 -19.04 25.53
C ALA A 133 25.00 -19.13 26.95
#